data_AF-A0A5J6J729-F1
#
_entry.id   AF-A0A5J6J729-F1
#
_cell.length_a   1.000
_cell.length_b   1.000
_cell.length_c   1.000
_cell.angle_alpha   90.00
_cell.angle_beta   90.00
_cell.angle_gamma   90.00
#
_symmetry.space_group_name_H-M   'P 1'
#
loop_
_entity.id
_entity.type
_entity.pdbx_description
1 polymer ?
#
loop_
_entity_poly.entity_id
_entity_poly.type
_entity_poly.pdbx_seq_one_letter_code
_entity_poly.pdbx_strand_id
1 'polypeptide(L)'
;MSPPDGVYRIRNVASGLLLQLEGGTRVGVGPDAPPAPPAARRWRISPVHRGGGIFHIVSVHNDRRLDVANASTESGARVQVWRANAFGAQEWIVEEHLDDPGVVSLIACISGLPLEADEEGRARQCEDTDSPAQWWRLEASGG
;
A
#
# COMPACT_ATOMS: atom_id res chain seq x y z
N MET A 1 -14.39 2.76 9.32
CA MET A 1 -15.13 2.74 8.03
C MET A 1 -14.18 2.24 6.95
N SER A 2 -14.66 1.84 5.78
CA SER A 2 -13.76 1.52 4.67
C SER A 2 -13.44 2.78 3.88
N PRO A 3 -12.23 2.92 3.32
CA PRO A 3 -11.94 4.05 2.44
C PRO A 3 -12.90 4.02 1.23
N PRO A 4 -13.42 5.18 0.79
CA PRO A 4 -14.13 5.27 -0.48
C PRO A 4 -13.29 4.73 -1.64
N ASP A 5 -13.94 4.24 -2.70
CA ASP A 5 -13.24 3.96 -3.95
C ASP A 5 -12.69 5.29 -4.53
N GLY A 6 -11.42 5.31 -4.89
CA GLY A 6 -10.78 6.54 -5.32
C GLY A 6 -9.28 6.43 -5.52
N VAL A 7 -8.67 7.55 -5.94
CA VAL A 7 -7.23 7.69 -6.12
C VAL A 7 -6.64 8.42 -4.92
N TYR A 8 -5.59 7.84 -4.35
CA TYR A 8 -4.94 8.29 -3.13
C TYR A 8 -3.44 8.45 -3.35
N ARG A 9 -2.86 9.41 -2.63
CA ARG A 9 -1.47 9.34 -2.19
C ARG A 9 -1.45 8.61 -0.85
N ILE A 10 -0.53 7.66 -0.68
CA ILE A 10 -0.45 6.81 0.52
C ILE A 10 0.84 7.23 1.25
N ARG A 11 0.72 7.99 2.34
CA ARG A 11 1.87 8.58 3.06
C ARG A 11 2.21 7.76 4.29
N ASN A 12 3.45 7.33 4.42
CA ASN A 12 3.94 6.66 5.62
C ASN A 12 3.99 7.62 6.80
N VAL A 13 3.50 7.21 7.97
CA VAL A 13 3.42 8.08 9.15
C VAL A 13 4.81 8.34 9.76
N ALA A 14 5.69 7.34 9.83
CA ALA A 14 7.04 7.51 10.38
C ALA A 14 7.90 8.50 9.56
N SER A 15 7.97 8.30 8.25
CA SER A 15 8.90 9.03 7.38
C SER A 15 8.30 10.27 6.72
N GLY A 16 6.96 10.37 6.65
CA GLY A 16 6.26 11.39 5.88
C GLY A 16 6.39 11.23 4.35
N LEU A 17 7.03 10.15 3.88
CA LEU A 17 7.23 9.86 2.46
C LEU A 17 6.04 9.10 1.86
N LEU A 18 5.86 9.19 0.55
CA LEU A 18 4.79 8.54 -0.18
C LEU A 18 5.20 7.15 -0.68
N LEU A 19 4.32 6.17 -0.54
CA LEU A 19 4.40 4.91 -1.26
C LEU A 19 4.45 5.20 -2.77
N GLN A 20 5.46 4.69 -3.45
CA GLN A 20 5.68 4.96 -4.85
C GLN A 20 6.25 3.76 -5.61
N LEU A 21 5.89 3.68 -6.88
CA LEU A 21 6.50 2.75 -7.83
C LEU A 21 7.90 3.27 -8.23
N GLU A 22 8.90 2.43 -8.03
CA GLU A 22 10.31 2.68 -8.35
C GLU A 22 10.75 1.77 -9.49
N GLY A 23 10.83 2.33 -10.70
CA GLY A 23 11.17 1.54 -11.89
C GLY A 23 10.06 0.56 -12.28
N GLY A 24 10.43 -0.65 -12.72
CA GLY A 24 9.48 -1.59 -13.34
C GLY A 24 8.45 -2.19 -12.37
N THR A 25 8.91 -2.74 -11.24
CA THR A 25 8.04 -3.46 -10.29
C THR A 25 8.33 -3.16 -8.82
N ARG A 26 9.39 -2.41 -8.50
CA ARG A 26 9.80 -2.19 -7.11
C ARG A 26 8.89 -1.15 -6.47
N VAL A 27 8.49 -1.38 -5.23
CA VAL A 27 7.73 -0.40 -4.45
C VAL A 27 8.61 0.04 -3.28
N GLY A 28 8.61 1.33 -3.03
CA GLY A 28 9.33 1.96 -1.93
C GLY A 28 8.60 3.21 -1.46
N VAL A 29 9.26 3.99 -0.63
CA VAL A 29 8.78 5.31 -0.22
C VAL A 29 9.70 6.41 -0.71
N GLY A 30 9.13 7.55 -1.09
CA GLY A 30 9.92 8.71 -1.50
C GLY A 30 9.15 10.04 -1.45
N PRO A 31 9.82 11.15 -1.78
CA PRO A 31 9.24 12.48 -1.62
C PRO A 31 8.10 12.72 -2.61
N ASP A 32 7.18 13.62 -2.24
CA ASP A 32 6.13 14.15 -3.14
C ASP A 32 6.69 15.24 -4.08
N ALA A 33 7.82 14.95 -4.72
CA ALA A 33 8.56 15.84 -5.61
C ALA A 33 9.45 14.99 -6.53
N PRO A 34 9.83 15.44 -7.74
CA PRO A 34 10.68 14.67 -8.68
C PRO A 34 11.86 13.95 -7.99
N PRO A 35 12.29 12.76 -8.47
CA PRO A 35 12.26 12.35 -9.89
C PRO A 35 11.12 11.41 -10.30
N ALA A 36 10.40 10.79 -9.36
CA ALA A 36 9.29 9.90 -9.74
C ALA A 36 8.15 10.71 -10.39
N PRO A 37 7.54 10.22 -11.48
CA PRO A 37 6.43 10.90 -12.11
C PRO A 37 5.21 10.89 -11.18
N PRO A 38 4.29 11.88 -11.27
CA PRO A 38 3.12 11.94 -10.40
C PRO A 38 2.26 10.66 -10.40
N ALA A 39 2.17 9.96 -11.53
CA ALA A 39 1.40 8.71 -11.61
C ALA A 39 2.00 7.55 -10.78
N ALA A 40 3.32 7.56 -10.55
CA ALA A 40 3.99 6.54 -9.75
C ALA A 40 3.70 6.66 -8.24
N ARG A 41 3.15 7.80 -7.79
CA ARG A 41 2.84 8.11 -6.39
C ARG A 41 1.34 8.08 -6.10
N ARG A 42 0.54 7.68 -7.08
CA ARG A 42 -0.91 7.62 -6.99
C ARG A 42 -1.37 6.18 -7.10
N TRP A 43 -2.26 5.83 -6.20
CA TRP A 43 -2.78 4.49 -6.04
C TRP A 43 -4.30 4.55 -6.03
N ARG A 44 -4.93 3.81 -6.93
CA ARG A 44 -6.37 3.60 -6.88
C ARG A 44 -6.66 2.50 -5.87
N ILE A 45 -7.43 2.81 -4.84
CA ILE A 45 -7.90 1.85 -3.84
C ILE A 45 -9.32 1.49 -4.23
N SER A 46 -9.53 0.25 -4.67
CA SER A 46 -10.82 -0.23 -5.18
C SER A 46 -11.24 -1.51 -4.47
N PRO A 47 -12.48 -1.62 -3.97
CA PRO A 47 -12.95 -2.81 -3.28
C PRO A 47 -12.97 -4.04 -4.20
N VAL A 48 -12.59 -5.21 -3.67
CA VAL A 48 -12.68 -6.50 -4.39
C VAL A 48 -14.15 -6.88 -4.61
N HIS A 49 -14.97 -6.71 -3.58
CA HIS A 49 -16.41 -6.92 -3.61
C HIS A 49 -17.12 -5.70 -3.03
N ARG A 50 -18.26 -5.29 -3.62
CA ARG A 50 -19.03 -4.17 -3.08
C ARG A 50 -19.48 -4.48 -1.65
N GLY A 51 -19.19 -3.56 -0.72
CA GLY A 51 -19.51 -3.74 0.70
C GLY A 51 -18.59 -4.69 1.46
N GLY A 52 -17.54 -5.24 0.83
CA GLY A 52 -16.49 -6.01 1.49
C GLY A 52 -15.36 -5.13 2.03
N GLY A 53 -14.57 -5.67 2.97
CA GLY A 53 -13.42 -5.00 3.60
C GLY A 53 -12.07 -5.26 2.92
N ILE A 54 -12.07 -5.90 1.75
CA ILE A 54 -10.86 -6.28 1.00
C ILE A 54 -10.73 -5.38 -0.23
N PHE A 55 -9.52 -4.90 -0.49
CA PHE A 55 -9.21 -3.92 -1.52
C PHE A 55 -8.07 -4.39 -2.42
N HIS A 56 -8.15 -3.99 -3.68
CA HIS A 56 -6.98 -3.90 -4.55
C HIS A 56 -6.39 -2.49 -4.42
N ILE A 57 -5.07 -2.41 -4.26
CA ILE A 57 -4.30 -1.17 -4.33
C ILE A 57 -3.58 -1.17 -5.67
N VAL A 58 -4.00 -0.30 -6.59
CA VAL A 58 -3.60 -0.36 -8.00
C VAL A 58 -2.78 0.86 -8.38
N SER A 59 -1.59 0.65 -8.92
CA SER A 59 -0.73 1.72 -9.39
C SER A 59 -1.40 2.44 -10.57
N VAL A 60 -1.56 3.76 -10.44
CA VAL A 60 -2.06 4.60 -11.54
C VAL A 60 -1.04 4.70 -12.69
N HIS A 61 0.22 4.34 -12.45
CA HIS A 61 1.27 4.42 -13.48
C HIS A 61 1.16 3.32 -14.54
N ASN A 62 0.79 2.10 -14.16
CA ASN A 62 0.84 0.93 -15.05
C ASN A 62 -0.27 -0.11 -14.83
N ASP A 63 -1.32 0.24 -14.06
CA ASP A 63 -2.49 -0.59 -13.74
C ASP A 63 -2.18 -1.95 -13.06
N ARG A 64 -0.97 -2.09 -12.51
CA ARG A 64 -0.58 -3.27 -11.73
C ARG A 64 -0.97 -3.11 -10.26
N ARG A 65 -1.19 -4.24 -9.59
CA ARG A 65 -1.64 -4.29 -8.20
C ARG A 65 -0.45 -4.39 -7.26
N LEU A 66 -0.56 -3.77 -6.09
CA LEU A 66 0.35 -3.97 -4.96
C LEU A 66 0.31 -5.45 -4.57
N ASP A 67 1.47 -6.09 -4.57
CA ASP A 67 1.62 -7.54 -4.59
C ASP A 67 2.73 -7.96 -3.62
N VAL A 68 2.44 -8.93 -2.76
CA VAL A 68 3.46 -9.60 -1.94
C VAL A 68 4.21 -10.60 -2.83
N ALA A 69 5.51 -10.39 -2.99
CA ALA A 69 6.31 -11.16 -3.94
C ALA A 69 6.26 -12.67 -3.62
N ASN A 70 6.03 -13.47 -4.67
CA ASN A 70 5.90 -14.93 -4.61
C ASN A 70 4.79 -15.42 -3.66
N ALA A 71 3.83 -14.57 -3.29
CA ALA A 71 2.82 -14.88 -2.29
C ALA A 71 3.41 -15.37 -0.95
N SER A 72 4.60 -14.88 -0.61
CA SER A 72 5.26 -15.24 0.64
C SER A 72 4.39 -14.88 1.85
N THR A 73 4.41 -15.73 2.88
CA THR A 73 3.82 -15.43 4.19
C THR A 73 4.87 -14.99 5.21
N GLU A 74 6.14 -14.97 4.82
CA GLU A 74 7.24 -14.61 5.72
C GLU A 74 7.28 -13.11 6.00
N SER A 75 7.65 -12.77 7.24
CA SER A 75 8.01 -11.42 7.64
C SER A 75 9.22 -10.92 6.84
N GLY A 76 9.19 -9.64 6.46
CA GLY A 76 10.19 -9.01 5.62
C GLY A 76 10.04 -9.31 4.12
N ALA A 77 9.01 -10.05 3.70
CA ALA A 77 8.82 -10.34 2.28
C ALA A 77 8.55 -9.05 1.49
N ARG A 78 9.25 -8.91 0.37
CA ARG A 78 9.18 -7.74 -0.49
C ARG A 78 7.76 -7.51 -1.01
N VAL A 79 7.35 -6.24 -1.02
CA VAL A 79 6.17 -5.77 -1.75
C VAL A 79 6.59 -5.16 -3.08
N GLN A 80 5.80 -5.44 -4.11
CA GLN A 80 6.05 -5.04 -5.50
C GLN A 80 4.74 -4.63 -6.17
N VAL A 81 4.81 -4.29 -7.45
CA VAL A 81 3.61 -4.30 -8.31
C VAL A 81 3.66 -5.44 -9.31
N TRP A 82 2.53 -6.11 -9.49
CA TRP A 82 2.43 -7.21 -10.45
C TRP A 82 1.12 -7.16 -11.25
N ARG A 83 1.13 -7.83 -12.41
CA ARG A 83 -0.08 -7.98 -13.22
C ARG A 83 -1.17 -8.62 -12.36
N ALA A 84 -2.41 -8.20 -12.58
CA ALA A 84 -3.56 -8.76 -11.87
C ALA A 84 -3.55 -10.29 -12.01
N ASN A 85 -3.55 -10.97 -10.87
CA ASN A 85 -3.79 -12.38 -10.73
C ASN A 85 -4.82 -12.58 -9.60
N ALA A 86 -5.59 -13.66 -9.66
CA ALA A 86 -6.68 -13.91 -8.72
C ALA A 86 -6.17 -14.54 -7.41
N PHE A 87 -5.16 -13.95 -6.79
CA PHE A 87 -4.48 -14.51 -5.63
C PHE A 87 -4.43 -13.51 -4.47
N GLY A 88 -4.56 -14.02 -3.23
CA GLY A 88 -4.60 -13.20 -2.00
C GLY A 88 -3.36 -12.34 -1.74
N ALA A 89 -2.27 -12.52 -2.50
CA ALA A 89 -1.08 -11.68 -2.45
C ALA A 89 -1.30 -10.26 -2.99
N GLN A 90 -2.41 -10.03 -3.72
CA GLN A 90 -2.79 -8.74 -4.30
C GLN A 90 -4.01 -8.10 -3.61
N GLU A 91 -4.45 -8.70 -2.52
CA GLU A 91 -5.64 -8.32 -1.76
C GLU A 91 -5.20 -7.83 -0.38
N TRP A 92 -5.72 -6.66 -0.01
CA TRP A 92 -5.31 -5.95 1.20
C TRP A 92 -6.53 -5.59 2.03
N ILE A 93 -6.48 -5.85 3.33
CA ILE A 93 -7.42 -5.29 4.29
C ILE A 93 -6.94 -3.87 4.60
N VAL A 94 -7.88 -2.93 4.69
CA VAL A 94 -7.62 -1.55 5.14
C VAL A 94 -8.24 -1.39 6.51
N GLU A 95 -7.41 -1.34 7.55
CA GLU A 95 -7.85 -1.16 8.94
C GLU A 95 -7.60 0.27 9.41
N GLU A 96 -8.65 0.99 9.76
CA GLU A 96 -8.55 2.37 10.27
C GLU A 96 -8.12 2.39 11.74
N HIS A 97 -7.23 3.32 12.07
CA HIS A 97 -6.84 3.60 13.45
C HIS A 97 -7.92 4.47 14.10
N LEU A 98 -8.51 3.97 15.20
CA LEU A 98 -9.62 4.68 15.87
C LEU A 98 -9.18 6.01 16.50
N ASP A 99 -7.92 6.07 16.95
CA ASP A 99 -7.37 7.24 17.63
C ASP A 99 -6.75 8.28 16.67
N ASP A 100 -6.57 7.95 15.38
CA ASP A 100 -6.08 8.87 14.33
C ASP A 100 -6.86 8.67 13.00
N PRO A 101 -8.03 9.33 12.86
CA PRO A 101 -8.83 9.23 11.64
C PRO A 101 -8.05 9.56 10.36
N GLY A 102 -8.14 8.66 9.38
CA GLY A 102 -7.44 8.76 8.10
C GLY A 102 -6.07 8.10 8.08
N VAL A 103 -5.59 7.58 9.22
CA VAL A 103 -4.47 6.65 9.29
C VAL A 103 -4.98 5.21 9.26
N VAL A 104 -4.31 4.36 8.48
CA VAL A 104 -4.67 2.97 8.27
C VAL A 104 -3.46 2.05 8.38
N SER A 105 -3.72 0.81 8.75
CA SER A 105 -2.85 -0.33 8.46
C SER A 105 -3.32 -1.01 7.17
N LEU A 106 -2.39 -1.35 6.29
CA LEU A 106 -2.65 -2.12 5.07
C LEU A 106 -2.16 -3.54 5.28
N ILE A 107 -3.06 -4.50 5.43
CA ILE A 107 -2.73 -5.86 5.84
C ILE A 107 -2.87 -6.81 4.67
N ALA A 108 -1.81 -7.54 4.33
CA ALA A 108 -1.83 -8.50 3.24
C ALA A 108 -2.75 -9.67 3.57
N CYS A 109 -3.74 -9.96 2.73
CA CYS A 109 -4.70 -11.04 2.99
C CYS A 109 -4.04 -12.43 3.01
N ILE A 110 -2.92 -12.59 2.31
CA ILE A 110 -2.21 -13.87 2.22
C ILE A 110 -1.51 -14.27 3.52
N SER A 111 -1.11 -13.31 4.35
CA SER A 111 -0.22 -13.53 5.49
C SER A 111 -0.75 -12.96 6.81
N GLY A 112 -1.66 -11.97 6.75
CA GLY A 112 -2.04 -11.17 7.91
C GLY A 112 -0.98 -10.15 8.34
N LEU A 113 0.07 -9.96 7.55
CA LEU A 113 1.18 -9.04 7.88
C LEU A 113 0.94 -7.63 7.33
N PRO A 114 1.19 -6.56 8.11
CA PRO A 114 1.09 -5.18 7.65
C PRO A 114 2.17 -4.81 6.62
N LEU A 115 1.81 -3.89 5.73
CA LEU A 115 2.72 -3.16 4.86
C LEU A 115 3.60 -2.22 5.69
N GLU A 116 4.90 -2.33 5.52
CA GLU A 116 5.92 -1.54 6.19
C GLU A 116 6.81 -0.82 5.17
N ALA A 117 7.18 0.42 5.50
CA ALA A 117 8.35 1.08 4.92
C ALA A 117 9.57 0.78 5.80
N ASP A 118 10.55 0.04 5.28
CA ASP A 118 11.77 -0.24 6.02
C ASP A 118 12.72 0.96 6.10
N GLU A 119 13.75 0.87 6.93
CA GLU A 119 14.70 1.96 7.19
C GLU A 119 15.48 2.39 5.93
N GLU A 120 15.56 1.53 4.92
CA GLU A 120 16.16 1.83 3.63
C GLU A 120 15.14 2.33 2.59
N GLY A 121 13.90 2.58 2.99
CA GLY A 121 12.84 3.13 2.15
C GLY A 121 12.18 2.12 1.20
N ARG A 122 12.31 0.82 1.45
CA ARG A 122 11.64 -0.23 0.65
C ARG A 122 10.31 -0.63 1.27
N ALA A 123 9.38 -1.05 0.43
CA ALA A 123 8.11 -1.61 0.89
C ALA A 123 8.23 -3.13 1.10
N ARG A 124 7.77 -3.61 2.26
CA ARG A 124 7.72 -5.04 2.62
C ARG A 124 6.47 -5.34 3.45
N GLN A 125 6.05 -6.60 3.54
CA GLN A 125 5.18 -7.02 4.63
C GLN A 125 6.07 -7.42 5.82
N CYS A 126 5.67 -7.15 7.04
CA CYS A 126 6.46 -7.45 8.24
C CYS A 126 5.56 -7.86 9.41
N GLU A 127 6.12 -8.50 10.43
CA GLU A 127 5.44 -8.70 11.71
C GLU A 127 4.92 -7.36 12.25
N ASP A 128 3.74 -7.37 12.87
CA ASP A 128 3.19 -6.17 13.49
C ASP A 128 4.09 -5.74 14.66
N THR A 129 4.63 -4.53 14.54
CA THR A 129 5.55 -3.95 15.53
C THR A 129 4.93 -2.75 16.24
N ASP A 130 3.64 -2.47 16.02
CA ASP A 130 2.96 -1.28 16.53
C ASP A 130 3.74 0.01 16.22
N SER A 131 4.31 0.06 15.01
CA SER A 131 5.24 1.11 14.59
C SER A 131 4.61 2.06 13.57
N PRO A 132 4.86 3.38 13.65
CA PRO A 132 4.46 4.33 12.62
C PRO A 132 5.04 4.03 11.21
N ALA A 133 6.05 3.15 11.11
CA ALA A 133 6.56 2.66 9.84
C ALA A 133 5.56 1.74 9.09
N GLN A 134 4.57 1.21 9.81
CA GLN A 134 3.51 0.32 9.30
C GLN A 134 2.16 1.03 9.13
N TRP A 135 2.10 2.31 9.48
CA TRP A 135 0.88 3.12 9.41
C TRP A 135 0.93 4.08 8.23
N TRP A 136 -0.21 4.26 7.58
CA TRP A 136 -0.31 4.98 6.33
C TRP A 136 -1.48 5.95 6.34
N ARG A 137 -1.23 7.22 6.04
CA ARG A 137 -2.29 8.21 5.83
C ARG A 137 -2.76 8.15 4.38
N LEU A 138 -4.06 7.95 4.19
CA LEU A 138 -4.69 7.97 2.87
C LEU A 138 -5.11 9.40 2.50
N GLU A 139 -4.38 10.01 1.57
CA GLU A 139 -4.64 11.37 1.09
C GLU A 139 -5.37 11.32 -0.25
N ALA A 140 -6.68 11.59 -0.24
CA ALA A 140 -7.47 11.64 -1.47
C ALA A 140 -6.83 12.64 -2.47
N SER A 141 -6.55 12.17 -3.67
CA SER A 141 -6.16 13.04 -4.78
C SER A 141 -7.44 13.62 -5.36
N GLY A 142 -7.76 14.88 -5.05
CA GLY A 142 -8.91 15.57 -5.64
C GLY A 142 -8.89 15.47 -7.17
N GLY A 143 -10.08 15.31 -7.76
CA GLY A 143 -10.30 15.30 -9.21
C GLY A 143 -10.07 16.64 -9.88
#